data_AF-A0AAJ7BTK3-F1
#
_entry.id   AF-A0AAJ7BTK3-F1
#
_cell.length_a   1.000
_cell.length_b   1.000
_cell.length_c   1.000
_cell.angle_alpha   90.00
_cell.angle_beta   90.00
_cell.angle_gamma   90.00
#
_symmetry.space_group_name_H-M   'P 1'
#
loop_
_entity.id
_entity.type
_entity.pdbx_description
1 polymer ?
#
loop_
_entity_poly.entity_id
_entity_poly.type
_entity_poly.pdbx_seq_one_letter_code
_entity_poly.pdbx_strand_id
1 'polypeptide(L)'
;MTSKMATDEPEAGQTDLSCVEDSLMSLEKLDRASPDLWPEPSINEFIAQNSPPTEPPSWSSGLTADDINHLHQLGNLTTTGLIAEVKKLHDLAYQLGLEETKEMARGKYLNIFKRK
;
A
#
# COMPACT_ATOMS: atom_id res chain seq x y z
N MET A 1 -5.87 -65.25 -32.27
CA MET A 1 -5.67 -65.67 -30.86
C MET A 1 -4.84 -64.60 -30.19
N THR A 2 -5.44 -63.97 -29.19
CA THR A 2 -4.93 -62.86 -28.39
C THR A 2 -3.93 -63.36 -27.34
N SER A 3 -2.80 -62.68 -27.18
CA SER A 3 -1.88 -62.70 -26.02
C SER A 3 -0.73 -61.75 -26.31
N LYS A 4 -0.24 -60.87 -25.43
CA LYS A 4 -0.66 -60.36 -24.11
C LYS A 4 0.18 -59.07 -23.95
N MET A 5 -0.41 -58.00 -23.43
CA MET A 5 0.29 -56.74 -23.18
C MET A 5 1.42 -56.94 -22.16
N ALA A 6 2.59 -56.37 -22.44
CA ALA A 6 3.62 -56.10 -21.45
C ALA A 6 3.71 -54.59 -21.30
N THR A 7 3.26 -54.16 -20.12
CA THR A 7 3.41 -52.87 -19.47
C THR A 7 4.84 -52.34 -19.55
N ASP A 8 5.01 -51.10 -19.99
CA ASP A 8 6.10 -50.22 -19.53
C ASP A 8 5.62 -48.77 -19.72
N GLU A 9 4.99 -48.23 -18.68
CA GLU A 9 4.74 -46.80 -18.53
C GLU A 9 6.05 -46.16 -18.10
N PRO A 10 6.63 -45.20 -18.84
CA PRO A 10 7.66 -44.36 -18.24
C PRO A 10 6.95 -43.42 -17.25
N GLU A 11 7.16 -43.65 -15.95
CA GLU A 11 6.87 -42.69 -14.87
C GLU A 11 7.56 -41.35 -15.19
N ALA A 12 6.82 -40.48 -15.87
CA ALA A 12 7.25 -39.13 -16.16
C ALA A 12 7.10 -38.29 -14.89
N GLY A 13 8.19 -38.26 -14.12
CA GLY A 13 8.58 -37.12 -13.30
C GLY A 13 7.62 -36.78 -12.16
N GLN A 14 7.78 -37.48 -11.04
CA GLN A 14 7.77 -36.77 -9.75
C GLN A 14 8.92 -35.76 -9.79
N THR A 15 8.72 -34.63 -10.47
CA THR A 15 9.53 -33.43 -10.24
C THR A 15 9.38 -33.13 -8.77
N ASP A 16 10.47 -33.40 -8.05
CA ASP A 16 10.71 -33.14 -6.64
C ASP A 16 9.93 -31.90 -6.17
N LEU A 17 8.69 -32.11 -5.71
CA LEU A 17 7.77 -31.02 -5.38
C LEU A 17 8.30 -30.21 -4.20
N SER A 18 9.15 -30.82 -3.36
CA SER A 18 9.89 -30.13 -2.31
C SER A 18 10.82 -29.04 -2.87
N CYS A 19 11.43 -29.24 -4.04
CA CYS A 19 12.34 -28.27 -4.64
C CYS A 19 11.61 -27.00 -5.14
N VAL A 20 10.41 -27.15 -5.71
CA VAL A 20 9.57 -26.00 -6.10
C VAL A 20 8.91 -25.34 -4.88
N GLU A 21 8.55 -26.09 -3.85
CA GLU A 21 8.01 -25.56 -2.60
C GLU A 21 9.04 -24.70 -1.86
N ASP A 22 10.29 -25.16 -1.76
CA ASP A 22 11.40 -24.39 -1.18
C ASP A 22 11.68 -23.11 -1.97
N SER A 23 11.54 -23.13 -3.30
CA SER A 23 11.69 -21.93 -4.14
C SER A 23 10.53 -20.93 -3.99
N LEU A 24 9.37 -21.37 -3.48
CA LEU A 24 8.21 -20.51 -3.21
C LEU A 24 8.24 -19.92 -1.79
N MET A 25 9.13 -20.40 -0.91
CA MET A 25 9.32 -19.83 0.41
C MET A 25 10.07 -18.50 0.29
N SER A 26 9.41 -17.39 0.65
CA SER A 26 10.10 -16.10 0.74
C SER A 26 10.99 -16.09 1.98
N LEU A 27 12.30 -16.05 1.77
CA LEU A 27 13.30 -15.83 2.82
C LEU A 27 13.52 -14.34 3.12
N GLU A 28 12.53 -13.50 2.78
CA GLU A 28 12.60 -12.06 3.02
C GLU A 28 12.54 -11.80 4.52
N LYS A 29 13.59 -11.17 5.06
CA LYS A 29 13.54 -10.63 6.42
C LYS A 29 12.65 -9.40 6.40
N LEU A 30 11.51 -9.50 7.08
CA LEU A 30 10.63 -8.37 7.40
C LEU A 30 11.27 -7.46 8.47
N ASP A 31 12.57 -7.14 8.35
CA ASP A 31 13.25 -6.08 9.12
C ASP A 31 12.83 -4.68 8.64
N ARG A 32 11.64 -4.59 8.03
CA ARG A 32 10.94 -3.33 7.85
C ARG A 32 10.39 -2.98 9.21
N ALA A 33 11.20 -2.30 10.03
CA ALA A 33 10.63 -1.48 11.08
C ALA A 33 9.50 -0.66 10.45
N SER A 34 8.35 -0.57 11.12
CA SER A 34 7.32 0.40 10.74
C SER A 34 8.03 1.73 10.47
N PRO A 35 7.70 2.44 9.38
CA PRO A 35 8.32 3.73 9.08
C PRO A 35 8.40 4.54 10.37
N ASP A 36 9.56 5.13 10.68
CA ASP A 36 9.78 5.88 11.91
C ASP A 36 8.57 6.82 12.10
N LEU A 37 7.68 6.44 13.01
CA LEU A 37 6.60 7.31 13.44
C LEU A 37 7.31 8.52 14.02
N TRP A 38 6.97 9.71 13.53
CA TRP A 38 7.54 10.96 14.02
C TRP A 38 7.57 10.94 15.55
N PRO A 39 8.59 11.53 16.22
CA PRO A 39 8.69 11.47 17.67
C PRO A 39 7.39 11.95 18.35
N GLU A 40 6.62 10.95 18.80
CA GLU A 40 5.19 10.98 19.08
C GLU A 40 4.71 11.88 20.24
N PRO A 41 5.49 12.23 21.28
CA PRO A 41 4.91 12.98 22.39
C PRO A 41 4.60 14.45 22.05
N SER A 42 5.54 15.14 21.37
CA SER A 42 5.47 16.60 21.23
C SER A 42 4.57 17.06 20.10
N ILE A 43 4.44 16.27 19.04
CA ILE A 43 3.63 16.62 17.86
C ILE A 43 2.15 16.36 18.16
N ASN A 44 1.81 15.23 18.79
CA ASN A 44 0.42 14.95 19.18
C ASN A 44 -0.13 15.99 20.16
N GLU A 45 0.69 16.39 21.14
CA GLU A 45 0.32 17.47 22.08
C GLU A 45 0.19 18.83 21.37
N PHE A 46 1.06 19.13 20.40
CA PHE A 46 0.97 20.34 19.59
C PHE A 46 -0.30 20.37 18.73
N ILE A 47 -0.66 19.25 18.09
CA ILE A 47 -1.88 19.13 17.29
C ILE A 47 -3.10 19.38 18.18
N ALA A 48 -3.19 18.71 19.34
CA ALA A 48 -4.32 18.88 20.25
C ALA A 48 -4.49 20.33 20.76
N GLN A 49 -3.38 21.07 20.92
CA GLN A 49 -3.41 22.46 21.39
C GLN A 49 -3.73 23.49 20.28
N ASN A 50 -3.41 23.18 19.02
CA ASN A 50 -3.52 24.12 17.90
C ASN A 50 -4.60 23.74 16.88
N SER A 51 -5.19 22.55 16.97
CA SER A 51 -6.28 22.14 16.08
C SER A 51 -7.56 22.90 16.41
N PRO A 52 -8.30 23.43 15.41
CA PRO A 52 -9.66 23.90 15.59
C PRO A 52 -10.55 22.81 16.21
N PRO A 53 -11.74 23.15 16.77
CA PRO A 53 -12.72 22.17 17.21
C PRO A 53 -12.92 21.13 16.11
N THR A 54 -12.87 19.85 16.46
CA THR A 54 -12.86 18.72 15.53
C THR A 54 -14.14 18.70 14.71
N GLU A 55 -14.16 19.43 13.60
CA GLU A 55 -15.17 19.21 12.57
C GLU A 55 -14.99 17.79 12.04
N PRO A 56 -16.10 17.06 11.79
CA PRO A 56 -16.01 15.74 11.19
C PRO A 56 -15.23 15.89 9.88
N PRO A 57 -14.20 15.07 9.64
CA PRO A 57 -13.37 15.24 8.47
C PRO A 57 -14.23 15.11 7.20
N SER A 58 -13.90 15.86 6.16
CA SER A 58 -14.74 15.92 4.95
C SER A 58 -15.00 14.55 4.32
N TRP A 59 -14.07 13.60 4.43
CA TRP A 59 -14.26 12.21 3.97
C TRP A 59 -15.28 11.40 4.77
N SER A 60 -15.61 11.82 6.00
CA SER A 60 -16.68 11.23 6.82
C SER A 60 -18.06 11.80 6.49
N SER A 61 -18.12 12.83 5.65
CA SER A 61 -19.37 13.29 5.05
C SER A 61 -19.84 12.29 3.99
N GLY A 62 -21.14 12.28 3.69
CA GLY A 62 -21.66 11.45 2.60
C GLY A 62 -21.05 11.82 1.24
N LEU A 63 -21.06 10.87 0.30
CA LEU A 63 -20.58 11.10 -1.06
C LEU A 63 -21.35 12.24 -1.72
N THR A 64 -20.61 13.22 -2.23
CA THR A 64 -21.17 14.31 -3.01
C THR A 64 -21.56 13.82 -4.42
N ALA A 65 -22.34 14.63 -5.14
CA ALA A 65 -22.66 14.33 -6.54
C ALA A 65 -21.40 14.22 -7.42
N ASP A 66 -20.36 15.01 -7.11
CA ASP A 66 -19.09 14.98 -7.81
C ASP A 66 -18.32 13.68 -7.52
N ASP A 67 -18.33 13.20 -6.28
CA ASP A 67 -17.71 11.93 -5.91
C ASP A 67 -18.36 10.74 -6.64
N ILE A 68 -19.70 10.75 -6.73
CA ILE A 68 -20.45 9.74 -7.48
C ILE A 68 -20.08 9.80 -8.97
N ASN A 69 -19.95 11.00 -9.54
CA ASN A 69 -19.52 11.16 -10.93
C ASN A 69 -18.10 10.62 -11.16
N HIS A 70 -17.14 10.92 -10.26
CA HIS A 70 -15.80 10.35 -10.33
C HIS A 70 -15.80 8.83 -10.23
N LEU A 71 -16.64 8.24 -9.35
CA LEU A 71 -16.79 6.78 -9.26
C LEU A 71 -17.26 6.18 -10.59
N HIS A 72 -18.24 6.81 -11.23
CA HIS A 72 -18.73 6.37 -12.54
C HIS A 72 -17.65 6.50 -13.63
N GLN A 73 -16.87 7.58 -13.61
CA GLN A 73 -15.75 7.75 -14.55
C GLN A 73 -14.71 6.65 -14.38
N LEU A 74 -14.34 6.30 -13.13
CA LEU A 74 -13.43 5.20 -12.83
C LEU A 74 -13.99 3.84 -13.25
N GLY A 75 -15.29 3.61 -13.02
CA GLY A 75 -15.97 2.37 -13.43
C GLY A 75 -16.08 2.17 -14.95
N ASN A 76 -16.04 3.25 -15.73
CA ASN A 76 -16.06 3.22 -17.19
C ASN A 76 -14.68 3.00 -17.82
N LEU A 77 -13.61 2.96 -17.02
CA LEU A 77 -12.27 2.70 -17.53
C LEU A 77 -12.10 1.24 -17.95
N THR A 78 -11.25 1.02 -18.95
CA THR A 78 -10.77 -0.34 -19.25
C THR A 78 -9.86 -0.83 -18.13
N THR A 79 -9.65 -2.14 -18.00
CA THR A 79 -8.73 -2.71 -16.99
C THR A 79 -7.35 -2.06 -17.04
N THR A 80 -6.80 -1.85 -18.24
CA THR A 80 -5.51 -1.17 -18.42
C THR A 80 -5.57 0.29 -17.97
N GLY A 81 -6.67 1.00 -18.26
CA GLY A 81 -6.88 2.38 -17.81
C GLY A 81 -6.97 2.49 -16.29
N LEU A 82 -7.67 1.55 -15.64
CA LEU A 82 -7.77 1.49 -14.19
C LEU A 82 -6.40 1.23 -13.54
N ILE A 83 -5.62 0.29 -14.07
CA ILE A 83 -4.25 0.03 -13.60
C ILE A 83 -3.37 1.27 -13.73
N ALA A 84 -3.48 2.02 -14.83
CA ALA A 84 -2.74 3.26 -15.03
C ALA A 84 -3.12 4.32 -13.99
N GLU A 85 -4.41 4.46 -13.67
CA GLU A 85 -4.87 5.43 -12.68
C GLU A 85 -4.44 5.04 -11.25
N VAL A 86 -4.47 3.74 -10.92
CA VAL A 86 -3.91 3.22 -9.66
C VAL A 86 -2.42 3.54 -9.55
N LYS A 87 -1.65 3.31 -10.61
CA LYS A 87 -0.22 3.65 -10.65
C LYS A 87 0.00 5.15 -10.45
N LYS A 88 -0.77 5.99 -11.13
CA LYS A 88 -0.69 7.45 -11.00
C LYS A 88 -0.99 7.90 -9.56
N LEU A 89 -2.01 7.33 -8.92
CA LEU A 89 -2.34 7.64 -7.53
C LEU A 89 -1.22 7.20 -6.58
N HIS A 90 -0.63 6.03 -6.81
CA HIS A 90 0.54 5.56 -6.07
C HIS A 90 1.73 6.53 -6.20
N ASP A 91 2.06 6.95 -7.41
CA ASP A 91 3.17 7.87 -7.67
C ASP A 91 2.91 9.25 -7.01
N LEU A 92 1.66 9.72 -7.02
CA LEU A 92 1.26 10.95 -6.34
C LEU A 92 1.38 10.82 -4.81
N ALA A 93 0.89 9.74 -4.22
CA ALA A 93 0.99 9.50 -2.79
C ALA A 93 2.44 9.44 -2.31
N TYR A 94 3.31 8.81 -3.10
CA TYR A 94 4.75 8.79 -2.83
C TYR A 94 5.35 10.21 -2.83
N GLN A 95 5.05 11.01 -3.86
CA GLN A 95 5.55 12.38 -3.96
C GLN A 95 5.07 13.25 -2.78
N LEU A 96 3.78 13.15 -2.43
CA LEU A 96 3.21 13.86 -1.28
C LEU A 96 3.92 13.48 0.03
N GLY A 97 4.22 12.20 0.25
CA GLY A 97 4.94 11.75 1.45
C GLY A 97 6.36 12.31 1.54
N LEU A 98 7.06 12.45 0.41
CA LEU A 98 8.37 13.12 0.38
C LEU A 98 8.27 14.60 0.75
N GLU A 99 7.27 15.30 0.20
CA GLU A 99 7.03 16.71 0.49
C GLU A 99 6.64 16.95 1.95
N GLU A 100 5.75 16.11 2.49
CA GLU A 100 5.35 16.15 3.89
C GLU A 100 6.56 15.96 4.81
N THR A 101 7.41 14.96 4.53
CA THR A 101 8.62 14.70 5.32
C THR A 101 9.57 15.89 5.33
N LYS A 102 9.74 16.53 4.17
CA LYS A 102 10.56 17.74 4.04
C LYS A 102 10.00 18.89 4.86
N GLU A 103 8.69 19.14 4.79
CA GLU A 103 8.05 20.22 5.52
C GLU A 103 8.03 19.99 7.03
N MET A 104 7.83 18.75 7.48
CA MET A 104 7.92 18.37 8.88
C MET A 104 9.33 18.56 9.44
N ALA A 105 10.36 18.16 8.67
CA ALA A 105 11.75 18.43 9.03
C ALA A 105 12.03 19.95 9.11
N ARG A 106 11.54 20.73 8.15
CA ARG A 106 11.64 22.20 8.15
C ARG A 106 10.99 22.79 9.40
N GLY A 107 9.79 22.35 9.77
CA GLY A 107 9.09 22.76 10.98
C GLY A 107 9.90 22.49 12.25
N LYS A 108 10.56 21.33 12.33
CA LYS A 108 11.46 20.97 13.44
C LYS A 108 12.62 21.95 13.58
N TYR A 109 13.30 22.32 12.48
CA TYR A 109 14.41 23.29 12.51
C TYR A 109 13.96 24.70 12.87
N LEU A 110 12.76 25.09 12.44
CA LEU A 110 12.14 26.37 12.77
C LEU A 110 11.55 26.39 14.19
N ASN A 111 11.61 25.27 14.92
CA ASN A 111 11.11 25.13 16.28
C ASN A 111 9.63 25.51 16.45
N ILE A 112 8.81 25.37 15.40
CA ILE A 112 7.39 25.74 15.46
C ILE A 112 6.57 24.82 16.37
N PHE A 113 7.10 23.61 16.63
CA PHE A 113 6.51 22.65 17.56
C PHE A 113 6.87 22.89 19.02
N LYS A 114 7.67 23.92 19.34
CA LYS A 114 7.98 24.28 20.73
C LYS A 114 6.82 25.09 21.32
N ARG A 115 6.46 24.77 22.57
CA ARG A 115 5.52 25.58 23.35
C ARG A 115 6.10 26.98 23.62
N LYS A 116 5.23 28.00 23.61
CA LYS A 116 5.51 29.31 24.20
C LYS A 116 5.47 29.23 25.72
#